data_AF-A0A366WWZ0-F1
#
_entry.id   AF-A0A366WWZ0-F1
#
_cell.length_a   1.000
_cell.length_b   1.000
_cell.length_c   1.000
_cell.angle_alpha   90.00
_cell.angle_beta   90.00
_cell.angle_gamma   90.00
#
_symmetry.space_group_name_H-M   'P 1'
#
loop_
_entity.id
_entity.type
_entity.pdbx_description
1 polymer ?
#
loop_
_entity_poly.entity_id
_entity_poly.type
_entity_poly.pdbx_seq_one_letter_code
_entity_poly.pdbx_strand_id
1 'polypeptide(L)'
;MFFYCSSDEKALIRQAAADRGLSMSAMLRQLATGVAQKRRKPAPHVDPALILAVSRYGGNLNQISRWLNTAARAGSAREVDALRVAAALVGIERRLAEIVAQHRRPS
;
A
#
# COMPACT_ATOMS: atom_id res chain seq x y z
N MET A 1 15.44 14.42 17.08
CA MET A 1 15.43 14.08 18.52
C MET A 1 14.77 12.72 18.67
N PHE A 2 15.46 11.74 19.27
CA PHE A 2 14.90 10.41 19.53
C PHE A 2 14.59 10.31 21.02
N PHE A 3 13.42 9.77 21.36
CA PHE A 3 13.09 9.40 22.74
C PHE A 3 13.47 7.94 22.93
N TYR A 4 14.33 7.67 23.91
CA TYR A 4 14.59 6.30 24.30
C TYR A 4 13.36 5.78 25.04
N CYS A 5 12.86 4.62 24.62
CA CYS A 5 11.67 4.01 25.18
C CYS A 5 11.91 2.51 25.23
N SER A 6 11.89 1.95 26.44
CA SER A 6 11.95 0.52 26.67
C SER A 6 10.72 -0.19 26.10
N SER A 7 10.80 -1.50 25.95
CA SER A 7 9.67 -2.33 25.50
C SER A 7 8.46 -2.21 26.44
N ASP A 8 8.70 -2.12 27.75
CA ASP A 8 7.65 -2.03 28.77
C ASP A 8 6.96 -0.66 28.76
N GLU A 9 7.73 0.42 28.68
CA GLU A 9 7.18 1.77 28.52
C GLU A 9 6.35 1.85 27.23
N LYS A 10 6.83 1.26 26.13
CA LYS A 10 6.09 1.22 24.88
C LYS A 10 4.77 0.45 25.01
N ALA A 11 4.73 -0.62 25.79
CA ALA A 11 3.51 -1.36 26.06
C ALA A 11 2.51 -0.53 26.87
N LEU A 12 2.97 0.15 27.93
CA LEU A 12 2.14 1.06 28.74
C LEU A 12 1.58 2.21 27.91
N ILE A 13 2.40 2.84 27.07
CA ILE A 13 1.97 3.91 26.17
C ILE A 13 0.92 3.40 25.18
N ARG A 14 1.10 2.19 24.63
CA ARG A 14 0.13 1.59 23.72
C ARG A 14 -1.20 1.31 24.41
N GLN A 15 -1.17 0.80 25.64
CA GLN A 15 -2.38 0.55 26.44
C GLN A 15 -3.10 1.87 26.74
N ALA A 16 -2.37 2.88 27.21
CA ALA A 16 -2.93 4.20 27.51
C ALA A 16 -3.56 4.88 26.28
N ALA A 17 -3.02 4.63 25.08
CA ALA A 17 -3.63 5.09 23.84
C ALA A 17 -4.90 4.31 23.50
N ALA A 18 -4.89 2.98 23.67
CA ALA A 18 -6.04 2.11 23.45
C ALA A 18 -7.22 2.46 24.38
N ASP A 19 -6.96 2.71 25.65
CA ASP A 19 -7.98 3.14 26.64
C ASP A 19 -8.67 4.46 26.22
N ARG A 20 -7.96 5.29 25.46
CA ARG A 20 -8.48 6.56 24.90
C ARG A 20 -9.09 6.40 23.51
N GLY A 21 -9.11 5.20 22.94
CA GLY A 21 -9.56 4.94 21.56
C GLY A 21 -8.68 5.62 20.50
N LEU A 22 -7.42 5.89 20.81
CA LEU A 22 -6.46 6.58 19.95
C LEU A 22 -5.31 5.65 19.54
N SER A 23 -4.69 5.92 18.39
CA SER A 23 -3.37 5.34 18.12
C SER A 23 -2.30 6.00 19.02
N MET A 24 -1.21 5.29 19.31
CA MET A 24 -0.08 5.84 20.07
C MET A 24 0.41 7.19 19.49
N SER A 25 0.57 7.27 18.17
CA SER A 25 0.98 8.51 17.48
C SER A 25 -0.04 9.63 17.63
N ALA A 26 -1.34 9.30 17.61
CA ALA A 26 -2.42 10.26 17.80
C ALA A 26 -2.38 10.87 19.21
N MET A 27 -2.24 10.00 20.22
CA MET A 27 -2.15 10.40 21.62
C MET A 27 -0.91 11.27 21.87
N LEU A 28 0.27 10.83 21.41
CA LEU A 28 1.52 11.59 21.59
C LEU A 28 1.47 12.94 20.87
N ARG A 29 0.94 12.99 19.64
CA ARG A 29 0.76 14.26 18.93
C ARG A 29 -0.18 15.20 19.66
N GLN A 30 -1.29 14.69 20.17
CA GLN A 30 -2.26 15.49 20.92
C GLN A 30 -1.66 16.03 22.22
N LEU A 31 -0.89 15.22 22.95
CA LEU A 31 -0.20 15.66 24.17
C LEU A 31 0.89 16.70 23.88
N ALA A 32 1.67 16.52 22.81
CA ALA A 32 2.77 17.41 22.47
C ALA A 32 2.32 18.74 21.86
N THR A 33 1.17 18.78 21.19
CA THR A 33 0.72 19.95 20.40
C THR A 33 -0.61 20.54 20.84
N GLY A 34 -1.36 19.88 21.71
CA GLY A 34 -2.75 20.24 22.05
C GLY A 34 -3.76 19.98 20.93
N VAL A 35 -3.31 19.60 19.73
CA VAL A 35 -4.18 19.42 18.57
C VAL A 35 -4.74 18.00 18.52
N ALA A 36 -6.04 17.87 18.74
CA ALA A 36 -6.76 16.62 18.53
C ALA A 36 -6.58 16.12 17.09
N GLN A 37 -6.33 14.82 16.93
CA GLN A 37 -6.24 14.23 15.59
C GLN A 37 -7.62 14.29 14.92
N LYS A 38 -7.71 14.93 13.75
CA LYS A 38 -8.91 14.83 12.91
C LYS A 38 -9.15 13.36 12.60
N ARG A 39 -10.36 12.86 12.91
CA ARG A 39 -10.78 11.52 12.50
C ARG A 39 -10.54 11.39 11.00
N ARG A 40 -9.78 10.37 10.61
CA ARG A 40 -9.66 10.02 9.18
C ARG A 40 -11.07 9.75 8.68
N LYS A 41 -11.40 10.32 7.51
CA LYS A 41 -12.60 9.90 6.80
C LYS A 41 -12.52 8.38 6.64
N PRO A 42 -13.57 7.62 6.97
CA PRO A 42 -13.58 6.20 6.72
C PRO A 42 -13.26 5.98 5.25
N ALA A 43 -12.38 5.01 4.97
CA ALA A 43 -12.12 4.63 3.60
C ALA A 43 -13.46 4.26 2.94
N PRO A 44 -13.66 4.59 1.65
CA PRO A 44 -14.87 4.16 0.96
C PRO A 44 -15.02 2.64 1.12
N HIS A 45 -16.26 2.19 1.37
CA HIS A 45 -16.56 0.77 1.40
C HIS A 45 -16.45 0.24 -0.04
N VAL A 46 -15.37 -0.49 -0.33
CA VAL A 46 -15.10 -1.12 -1.62
C VAL A 46 -15.30 -2.62 -1.48
N ASP A 47 -15.90 -3.25 -2.48
CA ASP A 47 -16.06 -4.70 -2.53
C ASP A 47 -14.69 -5.40 -2.37
N PRO A 48 -14.50 -6.27 -1.35
CA PRO A 48 -13.26 -7.03 -1.17
C PRO A 48 -12.84 -7.85 -2.40
N ALA A 49 -13.80 -8.36 -3.18
CA ALA A 49 -13.49 -9.10 -4.39
C ALA A 49 -12.82 -8.21 -5.45
N LEU A 50 -13.26 -6.94 -5.55
CA LEU A 50 -12.63 -5.95 -6.42
C LEU A 50 -11.22 -5.60 -5.95
N ILE A 51 -11.01 -5.45 -4.64
CA ILE A 51 -9.67 -5.20 -4.06
C ILE A 51 -8.73 -6.37 -4.42
N LEU A 52 -9.18 -7.61 -4.27
CA LEU A 52 -8.40 -8.81 -4.59
C LEU A 52 -8.07 -8.88 -6.09
N ALA A 53 -9.06 -8.62 -6.95
CA ALA A 53 -8.88 -8.62 -8.39
C ALA A 53 -7.81 -7.59 -8.83
N VAL A 54 -7.89 -6.36 -8.33
CA VAL A 54 -6.90 -5.30 -8.62
C VAL A 54 -5.53 -5.64 -8.03
N SER A 55 -5.48 -6.15 -6.81
CA SER A 55 -4.22 -6.49 -6.12
C SER A 55 -3.40 -7.55 -6.86
N ARG A 56 -4.06 -8.50 -7.53
CA ARG A 56 -3.39 -9.51 -8.36
C ARG A 56 -2.54 -8.89 -9.47
N TYR A 57 -3.01 -7.82 -10.09
CA TYR A 57 -2.26 -7.10 -11.12
C TYR A 57 -1.05 -6.36 -10.55
N GLY A 58 -1.17 -5.80 -9.34
CA GLY A 58 -0.02 -5.26 -8.60
C GLY A 58 1.04 -6.32 -8.31
N GLY A 59 0.62 -7.53 -7.96
CA GLY A 59 1.50 -8.70 -7.82
C GLY A 59 2.27 -9.02 -9.10
N ASN A 60 1.57 -9.06 -10.25
CA ASN A 60 2.19 -9.32 -11.55
C ASN A 60 3.23 -8.25 -11.92
N LEU A 61 2.91 -6.97 -11.73
CA LEU A 61 3.83 -5.85 -12.02
C LEU A 61 5.09 -5.92 -11.16
N ASN A 62 4.93 -6.28 -9.88
CA ASN A 62 6.06 -6.47 -8.97
C ASN A 62 6.93 -7.68 -9.37
N GLN A 63 6.33 -8.77 -9.85
CA GLN A 63 7.09 -9.90 -10.41
C GLN A 63 7.90 -9.51 -11.64
N ILE A 64 7.30 -8.79 -12.59
CA ILE A 64 8.00 -8.26 -13.78
C ILE A 64 9.16 -7.37 -13.35
N SER A 65 8.92 -6.45 -12.41
CA SER A 65 9.96 -5.53 -11.91
C SER A 65 11.11 -6.27 -11.25
N ARG A 66 10.83 -7.25 -10.39
CA ARG A 66 11.86 -8.08 -9.74
C ARG A 66 12.66 -8.89 -10.73
N TRP A 67 12.00 -9.47 -11.73
CA TRP A 67 12.66 -10.22 -12.79
C TRP A 67 13.60 -9.34 -13.60
N LEU A 68 13.14 -8.17 -14.06
CA LEU A 68 13.95 -7.18 -14.77
C LEU A 68 15.16 -6.71 -13.95
N ASN A 69 14.95 -6.38 -12.67
CA ASN A 69 16.03 -5.97 -11.77
C ASN A 69 17.03 -7.11 -11.52
N THR A 70 16.60 -8.36 -11.60
CA THR A 70 17.48 -9.53 -11.45
C THR A 70 18.32 -9.72 -12.70
N ALA A 71 17.72 -9.64 -13.89
CA ALA A 71 18.44 -9.70 -15.17
C ALA A 71 19.45 -8.55 -15.30
N ALA A 72 19.07 -7.32 -14.91
CA ALA A 72 19.98 -6.18 -14.92
C ALA A 72 21.19 -6.36 -14.00
N ARG A 73 20.98 -6.85 -12.77
CA ARG A 73 22.08 -7.12 -11.83
C ARG A 73 22.99 -8.28 -12.29
N ALA A 74 22.44 -9.24 -13.03
CA ALA A 74 23.19 -10.34 -13.61
C ALA A 74 23.93 -9.95 -14.91
N GLY A 75 23.77 -8.71 -15.40
CA GLY A 75 24.34 -8.27 -16.67
C GLY A 75 23.63 -8.81 -17.92
N SER A 76 22.56 -9.60 -17.75
CA SER A 76 21.78 -10.23 -18.83
C SER A 76 20.56 -9.40 -19.26
N ALA A 77 20.52 -8.10 -18.94
CA ALA A 77 19.42 -7.22 -19.36
C ALA A 77 19.21 -7.20 -20.89
N ARG A 78 20.26 -7.44 -21.68
CA ARG A 78 20.18 -7.51 -23.15
C ARG A 78 19.45 -8.75 -23.66
N GLU A 79 19.32 -9.79 -22.83
CA GLU A 79 18.60 -11.03 -23.14
C GLU A 79 17.11 -10.94 -22.80
N VAL A 80 16.69 -9.86 -22.15
CA VAL A 80 15.28 -9.57 -21.88
C VAL A 80 14.59 -9.22 -23.18
N ASP A 81 13.60 -10.03 -23.54
CA ASP A 81 12.68 -9.72 -24.64
C ASP A 81 11.76 -8.55 -24.25
N ALA A 82 12.15 -7.34 -24.65
CA ALA A 82 11.40 -6.12 -24.39
C ALA A 82 10.00 -6.13 -25.01
N LEU A 83 9.81 -6.80 -26.15
CA LEU A 83 8.51 -6.91 -26.81
C LEU A 83 7.57 -7.79 -25.98
N ARG A 84 8.07 -8.91 -25.46
CA ARG A 84 7.30 -9.77 -24.56
C ARG A 84 6.90 -9.05 -23.27
N VAL A 85 7.80 -8.25 -22.69
CA VAL A 85 7.49 -7.41 -21.51
C VAL A 85 6.42 -6.38 -21.84
N ALA A 86 6.57 -5.65 -22.94
CA ALA A 86 5.59 -4.65 -23.38
C ALA A 86 4.20 -5.28 -23.63
N ALA A 87 4.15 -6.43 -24.29
CA ALA A 87 2.90 -7.17 -24.51
C ALA A 87 2.22 -7.58 -23.19
N ALA A 88 3.00 -8.05 -22.20
CA ALA A 88 2.47 -8.38 -20.89
C ALA A 88 1.90 -7.16 -20.15
N LEU A 89 2.58 -6.01 -20.23
CA LEU A 89 2.12 -4.75 -19.62
C LEU A 89 0.83 -4.24 -20.28
N VAL A 90 0.75 -4.23 -21.60
CA VAL A 90 -0.48 -3.86 -22.34
C VAL A 90 -1.64 -4.80 -21.99
N GLY A 91 -1.37 -6.11 -21.83
CA GLY A 91 -2.38 -7.06 -21.39
C GLY A 91 -2.91 -6.78 -19.97
N ILE A 92 -2.04 -6.34 -19.05
CA ILE A 92 -2.43 -5.92 -17.70
C ILE A 92 -3.26 -4.63 -17.75
N GLU A 93 -2.82 -3.64 -18.51
CA GLU A 93 -3.51 -2.36 -18.69
C GLU A 93 -4.94 -2.55 -19.20
N ARG A 94 -5.13 -3.34 -20.27
CA ARG A 94 -6.46 -3.60 -20.85
C ARG A 94 -7.42 -4.24 -19.84
N ARG A 95 -6.95 -5.26 -19.10
CA ARG A 95 -7.78 -5.93 -18.08
C ARG A 95 -8.13 -5.00 -16.91
N LEU A 96 -7.21 -4.13 -16.51
CA LEU A 96 -7.50 -3.10 -15.51
C LEU A 96 -8.52 -2.09 -16.05
N ALA A 97 -8.41 -1.67 -17.30
CA ALA A 97 -9.37 -0.77 -17.94
C ALA A 97 -10.77 -1.38 -18.00
N GLU A 98 -10.89 -2.68 -18.29
CA GLU A 98 -12.17 -3.43 -18.24
C GLU A 98 -12.78 -3.42 -16.83
N ILE A 99 -11.99 -3.72 -15.80
CA ILE A 99 -12.44 -3.67 -14.41
C ILE A 99 -12.92 -2.27 -14.03
N VAL A 100 -12.17 -1.23 -14.41
CA VAL A 100 -12.55 0.16 -14.16
C VAL A 100 -13.85 0.51 -14.88
N ALA A 101 -14.01 0.11 -16.14
CA ALA A 101 -15.22 0.36 -16.91
C ALA A 101 -16.46 -0.31 -16.27
N GLN A 102 -16.33 -1.56 -15.81
CA GLN A 102 -17.40 -2.31 -15.16
C GLN A 102 -17.84 -1.71 -13.81
N HIS A 103 -16.91 -1.08 -13.08
CA HIS A 103 -17.16 -0.57 -11.73
C HIS A 103 -17.26 0.96 -11.65
N ARG A 104 -17.22 1.66 -12.81
CA ARG A 104 -17.43 3.10 -12.88
C ARG A 104 -18.91 3.38 -12.61
N ARG A 105 -19.19 4.11 -11.53
CA ARG A 105 -20.56 4.59 -11.28
C ARG A 105 -20.99 5.54 -12.41
N PRO A 106 -22.21 5.43 -12.94
CA PRO A 106 -22.75 6.47 -13.81
C PRO A 106 -22.80 7.78 -13.01
N SER A 107 -22.36 8.86 -13.66
CA SER A 107 -22.31 10.21 -13.09
C SER A 107 -23.69 10.84 -13.07
#